data_AF-A0AAE1V6H9-F1
#
_entry.id   AF-A0AAE1V6H9-F1
#
_cell.length_a   1.000
_cell.length_b   1.000
_cell.length_c   1.000
_cell.angle_alpha   90.00
_cell.angle_beta   90.00
_cell.angle_gamma   90.00
#
_symmetry.space_group_name_H-M   'P 1'
#
loop_
_entity.id
_entity.type
_entity.pdbx_description
1 polymer ?
#
loop_
_entity_poly.entity_id
_entity_poly.type
_entity_poly.pdbx_seq_one_letter_code
_entity_poly.pdbx_strand_id
1 'polypeptide(L)'
;MVKATSVAMVSLHICTRCDFDSRVGCWIGNEKGKWNKLAASTKAPKLGMSISPLASYSALAETRWSSRAKFYKEVLKDAREKFTQEISFQSKDKDISLAKALLYVASEDEAFMAFNREMDAYSLQNERRSASFPSDNTVDWKCVEAMPLAGKNMSGWMAELDSIAREVEAELVPRDIGCHLVEVLDAVNVVLFKSRGFKRSSVIVDSKCSYLHSVLSSGYCSAILLSVIYIEVCRRLNLIIVGSRIGEEFLIWPQTGNPEELFKVTSGHSLFGIVNGKCVDDPRSMASDIDSNSLSGLEIATNRDIIGIALANLMRIHWKRASRANHGLMLTSPLRSVGNSDEKFKKTDASSVPLLRPQDLRLAITASQRLLILQPHNWALRRDHGMMLYYSREYEEAVQELSICMAFAPEEEAEVLEAFVEKLHLLRVESSWKNLGRKGRLTVT
;
A
#
# COMPACT_ATOMS: atom_id res chain seq x y z
N MET A 1 -18.81 -45.82 -2.87
CA MET A 1 -17.64 -45.22 -2.19
C MET A 1 -17.12 -44.11 -3.07
N VAL A 2 -17.52 -42.87 -2.75
CA VAL A 2 -17.15 -41.67 -3.49
C VAL A 2 -15.76 -41.24 -3.02
N LYS A 3 -14.81 -41.16 -3.96
CA LYS A 3 -13.43 -40.72 -3.72
C LYS A 3 -13.44 -39.19 -3.67
N ALA A 4 -13.24 -38.64 -2.47
CA ALA A 4 -13.10 -37.21 -2.26
C ALA A 4 -11.74 -36.75 -2.83
N THR A 5 -11.78 -35.90 -3.86
CA THR A 5 -10.62 -35.17 -4.39
C THR A 5 -10.44 -33.90 -3.56
N SER A 6 -9.39 -33.87 -2.74
CA SER A 6 -8.96 -32.67 -2.03
C SER A 6 -8.42 -31.65 -3.04
N VAL A 7 -9.08 -30.50 -3.12
CA VAL A 7 -8.60 -29.32 -3.85
C VAL A 7 -7.40 -28.78 -3.09
N ALA A 8 -6.19 -29.01 -3.60
CA ALA A 8 -4.98 -28.39 -3.10
C ALA A 8 -4.96 -26.93 -3.57
N MET A 9 -5.03 -25.98 -2.62
CA MET A 9 -4.66 -24.59 -2.86
C MET A 9 -3.17 -24.55 -3.22
N VAL A 10 -2.86 -24.22 -4.47
CA VAL A 10 -1.49 -23.96 -4.89
C VAL A 10 -1.08 -22.61 -4.29
N SER A 11 -0.03 -22.65 -3.49
CA SER A 11 0.59 -21.48 -2.86
C SER A 11 0.86 -20.42 -3.92
N LEU A 12 0.48 -19.16 -3.68
CA LEU A 12 1.04 -18.04 -4.42
C LEU A 12 2.56 -18.15 -4.26
N HIS A 13 3.23 -18.66 -5.29
CA HIS A 13 4.68 -18.69 -5.40
C HIS A 13 5.15 -17.23 -5.45
N ILE A 14 5.25 -16.61 -4.27
CA ILE A 14 6.07 -15.44 -4.05
C ILE A 14 7.48 -15.96 -4.31
N CYS A 15 7.96 -15.75 -5.53
CA CYS A 15 9.29 -16.19 -5.92
C CYS A 15 10.30 -15.61 -4.93
N THR A 16 10.82 -16.50 -4.11
CA THR A 16 11.73 -16.35 -2.97
C THR A 16 13.17 -16.09 -3.41
N ARG A 17 13.40 -15.42 -4.53
CA ARG A 17 14.75 -14.97 -4.94
C ARG A 17 14.73 -13.50 -5.34
N CYS A 18 14.86 -12.65 -4.32
CA CYS A 18 15.28 -11.27 -4.51
C CYS A 18 16.80 -11.24 -4.71
N ASP A 19 17.26 -11.52 -5.93
CA ASP A 19 18.56 -11.04 -6.38
C ASP A 19 18.36 -9.57 -6.82
N PHE A 20 18.65 -8.66 -5.90
CA PHE A 20 18.64 -7.22 -6.17
C PHE A 20 19.88 -6.86 -6.98
N ASP A 21 19.79 -6.99 -8.31
CA ASP A 21 20.86 -6.51 -9.16
C ASP A 21 20.82 -4.98 -9.25
N SER A 22 21.75 -4.37 -8.51
CA SER A 22 21.96 -2.93 -8.45
C SER A 22 22.60 -2.45 -9.75
N ARG A 23 21.82 -1.92 -10.71
CA ARG A 23 22.37 -1.10 -11.80
C ARG A 23 21.29 -0.35 -12.60
N VAL A 24 20.87 0.84 -12.16
CA VAL A 24 20.47 1.93 -13.08
C VAL A 24 20.74 3.31 -12.44
N GLY A 25 21.76 4.00 -12.96
CA GLY A 25 21.70 5.40 -13.37
C GLY A 25 21.45 6.51 -12.34
N CYS A 26 22.54 7.02 -11.75
CA CYS A 26 22.64 8.30 -11.07
C CYS A 26 22.31 9.49 -12.00
N TRP A 27 21.41 10.39 -11.59
CA TRP A 27 21.35 11.75 -12.12
C TRP A 27 21.13 12.75 -10.97
N ILE A 28 22.16 13.56 -10.73
CA ILE A 28 22.22 14.65 -9.74
C ILE A 28 21.73 15.93 -10.43
N GLY A 29 20.64 16.51 -9.93
CA GLY A 29 20.18 17.86 -10.27
C GLY A 29 20.29 18.76 -9.05
N ASN A 30 21.28 19.65 -9.07
CA ASN A 30 21.68 20.54 -7.99
C ASN A 30 21.13 21.94 -8.29
N GLU A 31 20.15 22.44 -7.53
CA GLU A 31 19.73 23.84 -7.62
C GLU A 31 19.87 24.55 -6.27
N LYS A 32 20.83 25.47 -6.23
CA LYS A 32 21.12 26.41 -5.14
C LYS A 32 20.24 27.65 -5.31
N GLY A 33 19.35 27.92 -4.36
CA GLY A 33 18.58 29.16 -4.27
C GLY A 33 19.05 30.05 -3.12
N LYS A 34 19.68 31.18 -3.44
CA LYS A 34 20.19 32.24 -2.54
C LYS A 34 19.07 32.90 -1.73
N TRP A 35 19.30 33.10 -0.43
CA TRP A 35 18.47 33.97 0.43
C TRP A 35 19.11 35.35 0.56
N ASN A 36 18.41 36.39 0.09
CA ASN A 36 18.79 37.78 0.29
C ASN A 36 18.17 38.32 1.58
N LYS A 37 19.02 38.92 2.42
CA LYS A 37 18.64 39.73 3.59
C LYS A 37 18.11 41.08 3.14
N LEU A 38 16.98 41.51 3.70
CA LEU A 38 16.63 42.92 3.81
C LEU A 38 16.16 43.22 5.23
N ALA A 39 16.81 44.22 5.82
CA ALA A 39 16.49 44.80 7.10
C ALA A 39 15.46 45.93 6.91
N ALA A 40 14.56 46.10 7.87
CA ALA A 40 13.98 47.40 8.18
C ALA A 40 13.51 47.41 9.65
N SER A 41 13.97 48.43 10.36
CA SER A 41 13.64 48.79 11.73
C SER A 41 12.57 49.87 11.70
N THR A 42 11.53 49.75 12.54
CA THR A 42 10.78 50.89 13.08
C THR A 42 10.18 50.53 14.44
N LYS A 43 10.37 51.42 15.42
CA LYS A 43 9.98 51.26 16.84
C LYS A 43 8.58 51.86 17.13
N ALA A 44 7.79 51.10 17.92
CA ALA A 44 6.90 51.47 19.05
C ALA A 44 5.62 52.31 18.77
N PRO A 45 4.51 52.23 19.57
CA PRO A 45 4.50 52.18 21.04
C PRO A 45 3.59 51.11 21.71
N LYS A 46 3.84 50.90 23.01
CA LYS A 46 3.03 50.10 23.95
C LYS A 46 1.81 50.91 24.41
N LEU A 47 0.63 50.28 24.42
CA LEU A 47 -0.48 50.65 25.30
C LEU A 47 -1.41 49.43 25.55
N GLY A 48 -1.82 49.23 26.81
CA GLY A 48 -3.08 48.55 27.17
C GLY A 48 -3.00 47.08 27.61
N MET A 49 -3.29 46.82 28.89
CA MET A 49 -3.47 45.49 29.49
C MET A 49 -4.81 44.83 29.12
N SER A 50 -4.73 43.51 28.84
CA SER A 50 -5.61 42.41 29.28
C SER A 50 -7.14 42.52 29.16
N ILE A 51 -7.73 41.68 28.30
CA ILE A 51 -8.70 40.62 28.69
C ILE A 51 -8.42 39.39 27.81
N SER A 52 -8.00 38.29 28.44
CA SER A 52 -7.68 37.02 27.79
C SER A 52 -8.92 36.12 27.61
N PRO A 53 -9.18 35.57 26.41
CA PRO A 53 -10.00 34.37 26.24
C PRO A 53 -9.15 33.09 26.06
N LEU A 54 -7.83 33.13 26.33
CA LEU A 54 -6.90 32.04 25.98
C LEU A 54 -7.25 30.69 26.63
N ALA A 55 -7.81 30.68 27.84
CA ALA A 55 -8.12 29.44 28.55
C ALA A 55 -9.28 28.65 27.90
N SER A 56 -10.24 29.34 27.27
CA SER A 56 -11.38 28.71 26.61
C SER A 56 -10.97 28.11 25.26
N TYR A 57 -10.08 28.80 24.52
CA TYR A 57 -9.60 28.32 23.23
C TYR A 57 -8.64 27.13 23.35
N SER A 58 -7.76 27.10 24.36
CA SER A 58 -6.90 25.93 24.59
C SER A 58 -7.72 24.72 25.00
N ALA A 59 -8.71 24.88 25.89
CA ALA A 59 -9.60 23.80 26.30
C ALA A 59 -10.51 23.30 25.16
N LEU A 60 -11.03 24.19 24.30
CA LEU A 60 -11.81 23.83 23.11
C LEU A 60 -10.92 23.14 22.05
N ALA A 61 -9.67 23.58 21.88
CA ALA A 61 -8.72 22.94 20.99
C ALA A 61 -8.30 21.55 21.49
N GLU A 62 -8.04 21.39 22.79
CA GLU A 62 -7.71 20.10 23.43
C GLU A 62 -8.88 19.11 23.38
N THR A 63 -10.11 19.56 23.64
CA THR A 63 -11.31 18.72 23.54
C THR A 63 -11.61 18.30 22.11
N ARG A 64 -11.46 19.22 21.14
CA ARG A 64 -11.60 18.92 19.69
C ARG A 64 -10.48 18.01 19.17
N TRP A 65 -9.26 18.14 19.69
CA TRP A 65 -8.16 17.23 19.38
C TRP A 65 -8.43 15.83 19.92
N SER A 66 -8.91 15.73 21.17
CA SER A 66 -9.27 14.44 21.76
C SER A 66 -10.37 13.73 20.99
N SER A 67 -11.35 14.46 20.42
CA SER A 67 -12.41 13.85 19.60
C SER A 67 -11.89 13.38 18.24
N ARG A 68 -11.04 14.17 17.55
CA ARG A 68 -10.43 13.76 16.27
C ARG A 68 -9.49 12.57 16.40
N ALA A 69 -8.67 12.54 17.45
CA ALA A 69 -7.80 11.39 17.73
C ALA A 69 -8.60 10.11 18.00
N LYS A 70 -9.75 10.20 18.68
CA LYS A 70 -10.67 9.07 18.87
C LYS A 70 -11.28 8.63 17.54
N PHE A 71 -11.74 9.59 16.73
CA PHE A 71 -12.29 9.32 15.40
C PHE A 71 -11.31 8.56 14.50
N TYR A 72 -10.04 8.99 14.40
CA TYR A 72 -9.06 8.26 13.58
C TYR A 72 -8.84 6.82 14.06
N LYS A 73 -8.82 6.59 15.39
CA LYS A 73 -8.71 5.23 15.94
C LYS A 73 -9.93 4.37 15.59
N GLU A 74 -11.12 4.95 15.66
CA GLU A 74 -12.36 4.28 15.25
C GLU A 74 -12.34 3.94 13.76
N VAL A 75 -11.91 4.87 12.90
CA VAL A 75 -11.78 4.63 11.46
C VAL A 75 -10.76 3.54 11.15
N LEU A 76 -9.60 3.53 11.82
CA LEU A 76 -8.60 2.47 11.64
C LEU A 76 -9.20 1.08 11.94
N LYS A 77 -9.94 0.98 13.04
CA LYS A 77 -10.58 -0.27 13.46
C LYS A 77 -11.72 -0.68 12.51
N ASP A 78 -12.66 0.22 12.25
CA ASP A 78 -13.84 -0.05 11.39
C ASP A 78 -13.41 -0.37 9.95
N ALA A 79 -12.40 0.32 9.40
CA ALA A 79 -11.88 0.02 8.07
C ALA A 79 -11.26 -1.38 7.99
N ARG A 80 -10.52 -1.80 9.04
CA ARG A 80 -9.94 -3.13 9.11
C ARG A 80 -11.00 -4.22 9.25
N GLU A 81 -12.01 -3.99 10.08
CA GLU A 81 -13.13 -4.92 10.27
C GLU A 81 -13.93 -5.08 8.97
N LYS A 82 -14.28 -3.98 8.30
CA LYS A 82 -14.99 -4.00 7.01
C LYS A 82 -14.16 -4.63 5.89
N PHE A 83 -12.86 -4.37 5.83
CA PHE A 83 -11.95 -5.07 4.92
C PHE A 83 -12.01 -6.58 5.15
N THR A 84 -11.91 -7.02 6.41
CA THR A 84 -11.93 -8.44 6.79
C THR A 84 -13.28 -9.10 6.47
N GLN A 85 -14.39 -8.39 6.67
CA GLN A 85 -15.73 -8.84 6.29
C GLN A 85 -15.86 -9.03 4.77
N GLU A 86 -15.34 -8.08 3.97
CA GLU A 86 -15.39 -8.14 2.51
C GLU A 86 -14.61 -9.35 1.97
N ILE A 87 -13.45 -9.69 2.55
CA ILE A 87 -12.60 -10.80 2.11
C ILE A 87 -12.88 -12.13 2.82
N SER A 88 -13.87 -12.16 3.72
CA SER A 88 -14.20 -13.31 4.58
C SER A 88 -14.32 -14.61 3.78
N PHE A 89 -13.86 -15.73 4.35
CA PHE A 89 -13.97 -17.07 3.75
C PHE A 89 -15.42 -17.54 3.55
N GLN A 90 -16.38 -16.92 4.24
CA GLN A 90 -17.81 -17.23 4.05
C GLN A 90 -18.34 -16.68 2.71
N SER A 91 -17.71 -15.62 2.18
CA SER A 91 -18.09 -15.01 0.92
C SER A 91 -17.50 -15.82 -0.25
N LYS A 92 -18.30 -16.10 -1.28
CA LYS A 92 -17.76 -16.66 -2.51
C LYS A 92 -16.84 -15.63 -3.15
N ASP A 93 -15.76 -16.09 -3.78
CA ASP A 93 -14.77 -15.19 -4.37
C ASP A 93 -15.36 -14.21 -5.38
N LYS A 94 -16.33 -14.67 -6.17
CA LYS A 94 -17.08 -13.86 -7.16
C LYS A 94 -17.87 -12.70 -6.56
N ASP A 95 -18.23 -12.79 -5.29
CA ASP A 95 -19.05 -11.78 -4.60
C ASP A 95 -18.20 -10.66 -3.99
N ILE A 96 -16.87 -10.84 -3.95
CA ILE A 96 -15.92 -9.85 -3.40
C ILE A 96 -15.81 -8.66 -4.35
N SER A 97 -16.03 -7.46 -3.82
CA SER A 97 -15.77 -6.23 -4.55
C SER A 97 -14.30 -5.80 -4.37
N LEU A 98 -13.52 -5.93 -5.45
CA LEU A 98 -12.14 -5.43 -5.51
C LEU A 98 -12.06 -3.95 -5.10
N ALA A 99 -12.98 -3.13 -5.61
CA ALA A 99 -13.02 -1.70 -5.31
C ALA A 99 -13.28 -1.42 -3.82
N LYS A 100 -14.27 -2.09 -3.20
CA LYS A 100 -14.55 -1.88 -1.77
C LYS A 100 -13.37 -2.29 -0.90
N ALA A 101 -12.80 -3.47 -1.14
CA ALA A 101 -11.66 -3.95 -0.39
C ALA A 101 -10.48 -2.97 -0.45
N LEU A 102 -10.13 -2.48 -1.64
CA LEU A 102 -9.02 -1.52 -1.82
C LEU A 102 -9.34 -0.12 -1.30
N LEU A 103 -10.61 0.30 -1.28
CA LEU A 103 -11.03 1.55 -0.63
C LEU A 103 -10.93 1.45 0.89
N TYR A 104 -11.28 0.32 1.51
CA TYR A 104 -11.07 0.13 2.96
C TYR A 104 -9.59 0.16 3.33
N VAL A 105 -8.73 -0.48 2.53
CA VAL A 105 -7.26 -0.38 2.67
C VAL A 105 -6.81 1.08 2.64
N ALA A 106 -7.32 1.85 1.67
CA ALA A 106 -7.01 3.26 1.55
C ALA A 106 -7.52 4.10 2.73
N SER A 107 -8.73 3.84 3.23
CA SER A 107 -9.30 4.55 4.39
C SER A 107 -8.46 4.35 5.65
N GLU A 108 -8.04 3.11 5.93
CA GLU A 108 -7.18 2.83 7.08
C GLU A 108 -5.82 3.53 6.96
N ASP A 109 -5.16 3.43 5.80
CA ASP A 109 -3.84 4.05 5.60
C ASP A 109 -3.93 5.59 5.59
N GLU A 110 -4.95 6.17 4.95
CA GLU A 110 -5.18 7.61 4.92
C GLU A 110 -5.52 8.14 6.31
N ALA A 111 -6.27 7.40 7.12
CA ALA A 111 -6.60 7.78 8.49
C ALA A 111 -5.34 7.86 9.36
N PHE A 112 -4.45 6.87 9.22
CA PHE A 112 -3.15 6.89 9.89
C PHE A 112 -2.30 8.09 9.44
N MET A 113 -2.22 8.36 8.13
CA MET A 113 -1.45 9.48 7.60
C MET A 113 -2.05 10.85 7.95
N ALA A 114 -3.38 10.97 7.98
CA ALA A 114 -4.09 12.19 8.37
C ALA A 114 -3.89 12.49 9.85
N PHE A 115 -3.98 11.46 10.71
CA PHE A 115 -3.68 11.58 12.13
C PHE A 115 -2.25 12.10 12.36
N ASN A 116 -1.23 11.50 11.72
CA ASN A 116 0.15 11.96 11.87
C ASN A 116 0.36 13.40 11.38
N ARG A 117 -0.23 13.77 10.23
CA ARG A 117 -0.17 15.15 9.72
C ARG A 117 -0.77 16.16 10.70
N GLU A 118 -1.87 15.80 11.35
CA GLU A 118 -2.50 16.66 12.35
C GLU A 118 -1.65 16.76 13.63
N MET A 119 -1.05 15.66 14.07
CA MET A 119 -0.13 15.65 15.20
C MET A 119 1.08 16.56 14.93
N ASP A 120 1.66 16.48 13.74
CA ASP A 120 2.77 17.35 13.33
C ASP A 120 2.34 18.83 13.29
N ALA A 121 1.16 19.12 12.72
CA ALA A 121 0.61 20.46 12.68
C ALA A 121 0.36 21.04 14.09
N TYR A 122 -0.15 20.22 15.00
CA TYR A 122 -0.38 20.60 16.39
C TYR A 122 0.94 20.85 17.14
N SER A 123 1.94 20.00 16.93
CA SER A 123 3.28 20.19 17.51
C SER A 123 3.91 21.51 17.07
N LEU A 124 3.88 21.80 15.76
CA LEU A 124 4.40 23.06 15.21
C LEU A 124 3.67 24.30 15.76
N GLN A 125 2.39 24.18 16.07
CA GLN A 125 1.60 25.27 16.65
C GLN A 125 1.94 25.52 18.12
N ASN A 126 2.10 24.45 18.91
CA ASN A 126 2.54 24.56 20.30
C ASN A 126 3.92 25.22 20.40
N GLU A 127 4.81 24.93 19.46
CA GLU A 127 6.13 25.56 19.38
C GLU A 127 6.06 27.05 18.97
N ARG A 128 5.11 27.43 18.10
CA ARG A 128 5.02 28.79 17.54
C ARG A 128 4.29 29.82 18.41
N ARG A 129 3.66 29.44 19.53
CA ARG A 129 3.03 30.34 20.52
C ARG A 129 2.19 31.52 19.96
N SER A 130 1.62 31.45 18.75
CA SER A 130 0.57 32.35 18.24
C SER A 130 0.26 32.11 16.76
N ALA A 131 -0.98 31.70 16.45
CA ALA A 131 -1.83 32.20 15.36
C ALA A 131 -3.14 31.37 15.31
N SER A 132 -4.28 32.07 15.28
CA SER A 132 -5.63 31.53 15.16
C SER A 132 -5.87 30.83 13.81
N PHE A 133 -6.63 29.74 13.83
CA PHE A 133 -7.18 29.15 12.62
C PHE A 133 -8.31 30.01 12.03
N PRO A 134 -8.46 30.07 10.69
CA PRO A 134 -9.78 30.13 10.08
C PRO A 134 -10.51 28.85 10.45
N SER A 135 -11.72 28.95 10.99
CA SER A 135 -12.56 27.79 11.27
C SER A 135 -12.85 27.07 9.96
N ASP A 136 -12.08 26.04 9.64
CA ASP A 136 -12.47 25.14 8.57
C ASP A 136 -13.71 24.40 9.05
N ASN A 137 -14.79 24.52 8.29
CA ASN A 137 -16.10 23.92 8.56
C ASN A 137 -15.96 22.40 8.42
N THR A 138 -15.43 21.73 9.45
CA THR A 138 -15.21 20.28 9.38
C THR A 138 -16.45 19.54 9.83
N VAL A 139 -17.09 18.89 8.85
CA VAL A 139 -18.16 17.90 8.98
C VAL A 139 -17.85 16.92 10.10
N ASP A 140 -18.86 16.67 10.93
CA ASP A 140 -18.86 15.66 11.99
C ASP A 140 -18.83 14.26 11.33
N TRP A 141 -17.63 13.69 11.19
CA TRP A 141 -17.44 12.39 10.54
C TRP A 141 -17.85 11.29 11.51
N LYS A 142 -18.94 10.57 11.21
CA LYS A 142 -19.48 9.54 12.12
C LYS A 142 -19.07 8.10 11.80
N CYS A 143 -18.49 7.83 10.63
CA CYS A 143 -18.11 6.47 10.21
C CYS A 143 -17.01 6.48 9.14
N VAL A 144 -16.39 5.31 8.86
CA VAL A 144 -15.35 5.14 7.82
C VAL A 144 -15.84 5.55 6.44
N GLU A 145 -17.09 5.23 6.11
CA GLU A 145 -17.66 5.53 4.79
C GLU A 145 -17.81 7.02 4.54
N ALA A 146 -17.92 7.83 5.60
CA ALA A 146 -17.99 9.27 5.52
C ALA A 146 -16.60 9.94 5.46
N MET A 147 -15.52 9.19 5.71
CA MET A 147 -14.17 9.75 5.67
C MET A 147 -13.80 10.17 4.24
N PRO A 148 -13.35 11.41 4.03
CA PRO A 148 -12.94 11.86 2.70
C PRO A 148 -11.59 11.26 2.31
N LEU A 149 -11.58 10.55 1.20
CA LEU A 149 -10.41 10.11 0.45
C LEU A 149 -10.23 11.04 -0.76
N ALA A 150 -9.20 11.89 -0.76
CA ALA A 150 -8.99 12.89 -1.81
C ALA A 150 -10.25 13.74 -2.13
N GLY A 151 -10.99 14.14 -1.10
CA GLY A 151 -12.16 15.02 -1.22
C GLY A 151 -13.49 14.31 -1.49
N LYS A 152 -13.50 13.02 -1.81
CA LYS A 152 -14.73 12.20 -1.96
C LYS A 152 -14.77 11.10 -0.91
N ASN A 153 -15.97 10.73 -0.49
CA ASN A 153 -16.17 9.60 0.42
C ASN A 153 -16.20 8.27 -0.35
N MET A 154 -16.35 7.13 0.34
CA MET A 154 -16.27 5.81 -0.29
C MET A 154 -17.36 5.60 -1.36
N SER A 155 -18.60 6.01 -1.08
CA SER A 155 -19.69 5.91 -2.05
C SER A 155 -19.48 6.83 -3.26
N GLY A 156 -18.85 7.99 -3.07
CA GLY A 156 -18.45 8.89 -4.13
C GLY A 156 -17.44 8.27 -5.10
N TRP A 157 -16.48 7.49 -4.59
CA TRP A 157 -15.53 6.75 -5.46
C TRP A 157 -16.17 5.56 -6.16
N MET A 158 -17.12 4.88 -5.52
CA MET A 158 -17.90 3.83 -6.18
C MET A 158 -18.75 4.41 -7.32
N ALA A 159 -19.42 5.54 -7.08
CA ALA A 159 -20.19 6.26 -8.09
C ALA A 159 -19.30 6.80 -9.23
N GLU A 160 -18.02 7.08 -8.97
CA GLU A 160 -17.07 7.46 -10.01
C GLU A 160 -16.83 6.31 -11.00
N LEU A 161 -16.66 5.08 -10.50
CA LEU A 161 -16.55 3.89 -11.35
C LEU A 161 -17.83 3.64 -12.14
N ASP A 162 -19.00 3.87 -11.53
CA ASP A 162 -20.30 3.80 -12.21
C ASP A 162 -20.43 4.90 -13.28
N SER A 163 -19.88 6.10 -13.04
CA SER A 163 -19.84 7.18 -14.03
C SER A 163 -18.96 6.83 -15.22
N ILE A 164 -17.78 6.25 -14.97
CA ILE A 164 -16.89 5.80 -16.04
C ILE A 164 -17.58 4.72 -16.89
N ALA A 165 -18.28 3.77 -16.27
CA ALA A 165 -19.03 2.75 -17.01
C ALA A 165 -20.14 3.37 -17.87
N ARG A 166 -20.90 4.35 -17.35
CA ARG A 166 -21.91 5.07 -18.13
C ARG A 166 -21.33 5.88 -19.29
N GLU A 167 -20.12 6.43 -19.14
CA GLU A 167 -19.41 7.07 -20.25
C GLU A 167 -19.05 6.07 -21.35
N VAL A 168 -18.70 4.83 -20.99
CA VAL A 168 -18.47 3.76 -21.97
C VAL A 168 -19.77 3.38 -22.68
N GLU A 169 -20.88 3.23 -21.94
CA GLU A 169 -22.19 2.98 -22.56
C GLU A 169 -22.56 4.09 -23.54
N ALA A 170 -22.36 5.36 -23.17
CA ALA A 170 -22.63 6.50 -24.04
C ALA A 170 -21.74 6.54 -25.29
N GLU A 171 -20.50 6.04 -25.22
CA GLU A 171 -19.60 5.87 -26.37
C GLU A 171 -20.02 4.70 -27.28
N LEU A 172 -20.81 3.74 -26.77
CA LEU A 172 -21.33 2.60 -27.51
C LEU A 172 -22.66 2.87 -28.22
N VAL A 173 -23.53 3.71 -27.65
CA VAL A 173 -24.85 4.09 -28.25
C VAL A 173 -24.75 4.53 -29.72
N PRO A 174 -23.73 5.30 -30.18
CA PRO A 174 -23.61 5.72 -31.57
C PRO A 174 -23.25 4.59 -32.55
N ARG A 175 -22.90 3.39 -32.08
CA ARG A 175 -22.28 2.32 -32.91
C ARG A 175 -23.27 1.29 -33.48
N ASP A 176 -24.58 1.47 -33.30
CA ASP A 176 -25.68 0.65 -33.84
C ASP A 176 -25.54 -0.89 -33.67
N ILE A 177 -26.24 -1.41 -32.65
CA ILE A 177 -26.74 -2.79 -32.42
C ILE A 177 -26.00 -3.94 -33.14
N GLY A 178 -24.93 -4.39 -32.50
CA GLY A 178 -24.24 -5.65 -32.79
C GLY A 178 -22.96 -5.77 -31.97
N CYS A 179 -23.04 -5.68 -30.64
CA CYS A 179 -21.90 -5.48 -29.74
C CYS A 179 -20.90 -6.65 -29.79
N HIS A 180 -20.01 -6.65 -30.78
CA HIS A 180 -18.85 -7.51 -30.80
C HIS A 180 -17.96 -7.11 -29.63
N LEU A 181 -17.43 -8.10 -28.89
CA LEU A 181 -16.58 -7.87 -27.72
C LEU A 181 -15.46 -6.86 -27.98
N VAL A 182 -14.91 -6.86 -29.20
CA VAL A 182 -13.86 -5.95 -29.64
C VAL A 182 -14.31 -4.49 -29.56
N GLU A 183 -15.53 -4.16 -30.00
CA GLU A 183 -16.05 -2.79 -29.98
C GLU A 183 -16.26 -2.28 -28.55
N VAL A 184 -16.70 -3.15 -27.65
CA VAL A 184 -16.85 -2.81 -26.24
C VAL A 184 -15.50 -2.54 -25.59
N LEU A 185 -14.50 -3.38 -25.86
CA LEU A 185 -13.14 -3.16 -25.34
C LEU A 185 -12.50 -1.89 -25.94
N ASP A 186 -12.76 -1.59 -27.21
CA ASP A 186 -12.30 -0.35 -27.84
C ASP A 186 -12.96 0.89 -27.21
N ALA A 187 -14.26 0.85 -26.91
CA ALA A 187 -14.94 1.93 -26.20
C ALA A 187 -14.39 2.11 -24.78
N VAL A 188 -14.15 1.01 -24.05
CA VAL A 188 -13.48 1.05 -22.74
C VAL A 188 -12.10 1.70 -22.86
N ASN A 189 -11.32 1.32 -23.85
CA ASN A 189 -9.99 1.87 -24.09
C ASN A 189 -10.04 3.38 -24.41
N VAL A 190 -10.99 3.81 -25.24
CA VAL A 190 -11.19 5.23 -25.55
C VAL A 190 -11.50 6.02 -24.28
N VAL A 191 -12.47 5.57 -23.48
CA VAL A 191 -12.88 6.27 -22.26
C VAL A 191 -11.76 6.30 -21.23
N LEU A 192 -11.15 5.16 -20.92
CA LEU A 192 -10.11 5.09 -19.88
C LEU A 192 -8.84 5.86 -20.28
N PHE A 193 -8.35 5.68 -21.51
CA PHE A 193 -7.03 6.16 -21.88
C PHE A 193 -7.04 7.49 -22.63
N LYS A 194 -8.05 7.76 -23.46
CA LYS A 194 -8.16 9.01 -24.22
C LYS A 194 -8.97 10.06 -23.47
N SER A 195 -10.16 9.72 -22.99
CA SER A 195 -11.06 10.68 -22.34
C SER A 195 -10.65 10.97 -20.90
N ARG A 196 -10.45 9.94 -20.07
CA ARG A 196 -10.04 10.05 -18.66
C ARG A 196 -8.53 10.16 -18.47
N GLY A 197 -7.74 9.80 -19.49
CA GLY A 197 -6.30 10.01 -19.49
C GLY A 197 -5.53 9.11 -18.52
N PHE A 198 -6.04 7.93 -18.19
CA PHE A 198 -5.32 6.98 -17.33
C PHE A 198 -3.98 6.60 -17.95
N LYS A 199 -2.92 6.59 -17.15
CA LYS A 199 -1.56 6.26 -17.57
C LYS A 199 -0.89 5.35 -16.56
N ARG A 200 -0.26 4.30 -17.05
CA ARG A 200 0.60 3.43 -16.26
C ARG A 200 1.88 4.19 -15.88
N SER A 201 2.18 4.27 -14.58
CA SER A 201 3.46 4.77 -14.09
C SER A 201 4.54 3.70 -14.30
N SER A 202 5.63 4.07 -14.98
CA SER A 202 6.82 3.22 -15.13
C SER A 202 7.68 3.16 -13.85
N VAL A 203 7.45 4.08 -12.91
CA VAL A 203 8.28 4.25 -11.72
C VAL A 203 7.48 3.89 -10.47
N ILE A 204 7.76 2.70 -9.91
CA ILE A 204 7.23 2.19 -8.64
C ILE A 204 7.90 2.92 -7.46
N VAL A 205 7.66 4.22 -7.34
CA VAL A 205 8.18 5.04 -6.22
C VAL A 205 7.07 5.85 -5.55
N ASP A 206 6.07 6.33 -6.29
CA ASP A 206 4.98 7.08 -5.68
C ASP A 206 3.91 6.14 -5.10
N SER A 207 3.71 6.22 -3.78
CA SER A 207 2.67 5.44 -3.09
C SER A 207 1.27 5.83 -3.54
N LYS A 208 1.07 7.06 -4.02
CA LYS A 208 -0.25 7.53 -4.50
C LYS A 208 -0.75 6.71 -5.68
N CYS A 209 0.15 6.19 -6.52
CA CYS A 209 -0.19 5.33 -7.66
C CYS A 209 -0.69 3.92 -7.24
N SER A 210 -0.69 3.61 -5.95
CA SER A 210 -1.06 2.30 -5.39
C SER A 210 -2.34 2.32 -4.54
N TYR A 211 -3.03 3.46 -4.46
CA TYR A 211 -4.32 3.57 -3.78
C TYR A 211 -5.45 3.91 -4.76
N LEU A 212 -6.56 3.17 -4.70
CA LEU A 212 -7.65 3.28 -5.69
C LEU A 212 -8.22 4.71 -5.83
N HIS A 213 -8.52 5.37 -4.71
CA HIS A 213 -9.03 6.75 -4.72
C HIS A 213 -8.03 7.74 -5.37
N SER A 214 -6.73 7.57 -5.09
CA SER A 214 -5.69 8.45 -5.59
C SER A 214 -5.47 8.27 -7.09
N VAL A 215 -5.55 7.03 -7.59
CA VAL A 215 -5.42 6.76 -9.02
C VAL A 215 -6.65 7.25 -9.80
N LEU A 216 -7.87 7.06 -9.27
CA LEU A 216 -9.10 7.58 -9.89
C LEU A 216 -9.11 9.12 -9.95
N SER A 217 -8.49 9.78 -8.97
CA SER A 217 -8.37 11.25 -8.97
C SER A 217 -7.28 11.78 -9.90
N SER A 218 -6.16 11.08 -10.02
CA SER A 218 -4.95 11.62 -10.68
C SER A 218 -4.75 11.10 -12.10
N GLY A 219 -5.35 9.97 -12.44
CA GLY A 219 -5.11 9.25 -13.70
C GLY A 219 -3.79 8.46 -13.73
N TYR A 220 -2.91 8.56 -12.74
CA TYR A 220 -1.63 7.84 -12.73
C TYR A 220 -1.73 6.56 -11.89
N CYS A 221 -1.57 5.41 -12.55
CA CYS A 221 -1.82 4.10 -11.96
C CYS A 221 -0.55 3.23 -11.90
N SER A 222 -0.44 2.42 -10.84
CA SER A 222 0.36 1.19 -10.91
C SER A 222 -0.30 0.18 -11.86
N ALA A 223 0.48 -0.80 -12.34
CA ALA A 223 -0.01 -1.84 -13.25
C ALA A 223 -1.25 -2.54 -12.68
N ILE A 224 -1.15 -3.06 -11.45
CA ILE A 224 -2.25 -3.76 -10.79
C ILE A 224 -3.49 -2.89 -10.60
N LEU A 225 -3.34 -1.60 -10.24
CA LEU A 225 -4.52 -0.74 -10.06
C LEU A 225 -5.16 -0.34 -11.38
N LEU A 226 -4.37 -0.20 -12.45
CA LEU A 226 -4.92 -0.01 -13.79
C LEU A 226 -5.75 -1.23 -14.20
N SER A 227 -5.23 -2.43 -13.98
CA SER A 227 -5.94 -3.69 -14.21
C SER A 227 -7.22 -3.79 -13.38
N VAL A 228 -7.19 -3.40 -12.09
CA VAL A 228 -8.39 -3.39 -11.23
C VAL A 228 -9.43 -2.42 -11.75
N ILE A 229 -9.07 -1.20 -12.14
CA ILE A 229 -10.01 -0.23 -12.73
C ILE A 229 -10.65 -0.83 -13.98
N TYR A 230 -9.83 -1.44 -14.85
CA TYR A 230 -10.32 -2.05 -16.08
C TYR A 230 -11.31 -3.19 -15.81
N ILE A 231 -10.96 -4.13 -14.93
CA ILE A 231 -11.82 -5.24 -14.50
C ILE A 231 -13.14 -4.70 -13.93
N GLU A 232 -13.06 -3.67 -13.09
CA GLU A 232 -14.20 -3.14 -12.35
C GLU A 232 -15.16 -2.31 -13.22
N VAL A 233 -14.64 -1.64 -14.26
CA VAL A 233 -15.45 -0.98 -15.30
C VAL A 233 -16.10 -2.02 -16.22
N CYS A 234 -15.33 -2.99 -16.73
CA CYS A 234 -15.89 -4.06 -17.56
C CYS A 234 -16.96 -4.88 -16.84
N ARG A 235 -16.77 -5.16 -15.55
CA ARG A 235 -17.75 -5.85 -14.71
C ARG A 235 -19.11 -5.15 -14.66
N ARG A 236 -19.12 -3.81 -14.66
CA ARG A 236 -20.36 -3.00 -14.71
C ARG A 236 -21.07 -3.08 -16.05
N LEU A 237 -20.30 -3.32 -17.12
CA LEU A 237 -20.78 -3.55 -18.47
C LEU A 237 -21.14 -5.02 -18.74
N ASN A 238 -21.25 -5.85 -17.68
CA ASN A 238 -21.46 -7.30 -17.76
C ASN A 238 -20.38 -8.08 -18.54
N LEU A 239 -19.16 -7.54 -18.64
CA LEU A 239 -18.01 -8.22 -19.21
C LEU A 239 -17.09 -8.77 -18.12
N ILE A 240 -16.76 -10.05 -18.22
CA ILE A 240 -15.83 -10.70 -17.30
C ILE A 240 -14.43 -10.60 -17.88
N ILE A 241 -13.57 -9.88 -17.16
CA ILE A 241 -12.13 -9.82 -17.41
C ILE A 241 -11.44 -10.68 -16.37
N VAL A 242 -10.60 -11.59 -16.82
CA VAL A 242 -9.74 -12.42 -15.99
C VAL A 242 -8.32 -11.89 -16.04
N GLY A 243 -7.48 -12.32 -15.09
CA GLY A 243 -6.07 -12.00 -15.13
C GLY A 243 -5.23 -13.03 -14.43
N SER A 244 -3.91 -12.94 -14.62
CA SER A 244 -2.93 -13.82 -13.99
C SER A 244 -1.64 -13.07 -13.68
N ARG A 245 -0.94 -13.53 -12.64
CA ARG A 245 0.32 -12.97 -12.20
C ARG A 245 1.47 -13.63 -12.94
N ILE A 246 2.36 -12.83 -13.51
CA ILE A 246 3.54 -13.33 -14.23
C ILE A 246 4.76 -12.53 -13.81
N GLY A 247 5.63 -13.15 -13.01
CA GLY A 247 6.75 -12.48 -12.38
C GLY A 247 6.30 -11.31 -11.50
N GLU A 248 6.68 -10.09 -11.89
CA GLU A 248 6.28 -8.84 -11.23
C GLU A 248 5.04 -8.18 -11.84
N GLU A 249 4.57 -8.70 -12.97
CA GLU A 249 3.49 -8.14 -13.77
C GLU A 249 2.16 -8.85 -13.50
N PHE A 250 1.06 -8.15 -13.82
CA PHE A 250 -0.28 -8.71 -13.77
C PHE A 250 -0.95 -8.46 -15.12
N LEU A 251 -1.24 -9.55 -15.83
CA LEU A 251 -1.87 -9.49 -17.14
C LEU A 251 -3.36 -9.68 -16.99
N ILE A 252 -4.13 -8.94 -17.79
CA ILE A 252 -5.58 -9.13 -17.91
C ILE A 252 -5.99 -9.43 -19.35
N TRP A 253 -7.11 -10.13 -19.51
CA TRP A 253 -7.75 -10.44 -20.78
C TRP A 253 -9.25 -10.78 -20.58
N PRO A 254 -10.11 -10.61 -21.59
CA PRO A 254 -11.51 -11.01 -21.49
C PRO A 254 -11.67 -12.53 -21.41
N GLN A 255 -12.64 -12.99 -20.62
CA GLN A 255 -12.99 -14.41 -20.56
C GLN A 255 -13.76 -14.82 -21.83
N THR A 256 -13.06 -15.37 -22.82
CA THR A 256 -13.64 -15.87 -24.07
C THR A 256 -13.16 -17.28 -24.40
N GLY A 257 -13.90 -17.99 -25.24
CA GLY A 257 -13.52 -19.32 -25.72
C GLY A 257 -12.40 -19.32 -26.77
N ASN A 258 -12.05 -18.15 -27.33
CA ASN A 258 -10.98 -18.01 -28.32
C ASN A 258 -10.20 -16.69 -28.09
N PRO A 259 -9.23 -16.67 -27.16
CA PRO A 259 -8.41 -15.49 -26.91
C PRO A 259 -7.57 -15.10 -28.15
N GLU A 260 -7.16 -16.06 -28.99
CA GLU A 260 -6.27 -15.86 -30.15
C GLU A 260 -6.81 -14.87 -31.19
N GLU A 261 -8.12 -14.88 -31.43
CA GLU A 261 -8.76 -13.97 -32.39
C GLU A 261 -8.70 -12.52 -31.87
N LEU A 262 -8.79 -12.34 -30.56
CA LEU A 262 -8.64 -11.03 -29.91
C LEU A 262 -7.20 -10.50 -30.02
N PHE A 263 -6.20 -11.39 -29.95
CA PHE A 263 -4.78 -11.03 -30.11
C PHE A 263 -4.44 -10.58 -31.53
N LYS A 264 -4.98 -11.23 -32.55
CA LYS A 264 -4.70 -10.90 -33.96
C LYS A 264 -5.32 -9.56 -34.36
N VAL A 265 -6.58 -9.33 -33.97
CA VAL A 265 -7.37 -8.15 -34.36
C VAL A 265 -6.89 -6.86 -33.68
N THR A 266 -6.29 -6.93 -32.49
CA THR A 266 -5.98 -5.74 -31.70
C THR A 266 -4.53 -5.23 -31.82
N SER A 267 -3.75 -5.74 -32.77
CA SER A 267 -2.31 -5.47 -32.94
C SER A 267 -1.99 -4.00 -33.28
N GLY A 268 -1.90 -3.15 -32.25
CA GLY A 268 -1.50 -1.73 -32.32
C GLY A 268 -2.17 -0.84 -31.27
N HIS A 269 -3.35 -1.23 -30.81
CA HIS A 269 -4.14 -0.58 -29.75
C HIS A 269 -4.67 -1.59 -28.72
N SER A 270 -4.04 -2.77 -28.61
CA SER A 270 -4.56 -3.89 -27.84
C SER A 270 -4.65 -3.61 -26.35
N LEU A 271 -5.62 -4.27 -25.72
CA LEU A 271 -5.74 -4.41 -24.28
C LEU A 271 -4.38 -4.81 -23.64
N PHE A 272 -3.57 -5.60 -24.35
CA PHE A 272 -2.21 -5.94 -23.94
C PHE A 272 -1.23 -4.76 -24.03
N GLY A 273 -1.18 -4.04 -25.16
CA GLY A 273 -0.27 -2.90 -25.30
C GLY A 273 -0.61 -1.72 -24.38
N ILE A 274 -1.90 -1.52 -24.10
CA ILE A 274 -2.38 -0.36 -23.32
C ILE A 274 -2.47 -0.67 -21.82
N VAL A 275 -3.14 -1.76 -21.42
CA VAL A 275 -3.34 -2.09 -20.00
C VAL A 275 -2.17 -2.87 -19.44
N ASN A 276 -1.76 -3.94 -20.12
CA ASN A 276 -0.61 -4.73 -19.70
C ASN A 276 0.69 -3.95 -19.99
N GLY A 277 0.67 -3.00 -20.92
CA GLY A 277 1.79 -2.13 -21.24
C GLY A 277 2.85 -2.86 -22.08
N LYS A 278 4.01 -2.23 -22.25
CA LYS A 278 5.16 -2.83 -22.94
C LYS A 278 5.81 -4.00 -22.17
N CYS A 279 5.20 -4.53 -21.11
CA CYS A 279 5.79 -5.66 -20.38
C CYS A 279 5.82 -6.95 -21.20
N VAL A 280 4.97 -7.05 -22.22
CA VAL A 280 5.01 -8.12 -23.22
C VAL A 280 6.10 -7.83 -24.28
N ASP A 281 6.47 -6.56 -24.47
CA ASP A 281 7.48 -6.15 -25.45
C ASP A 281 8.90 -6.01 -24.85
N ASP A 282 9.05 -5.93 -23.52
CA ASP A 282 10.37 -5.83 -22.86
C ASP A 282 10.96 -7.24 -22.70
N PRO A 283 12.04 -7.60 -23.43
CA PRO A 283 12.63 -8.94 -23.38
C PRO A 283 13.20 -9.32 -22.01
N ARG A 284 13.28 -8.39 -21.04
CA ARG A 284 13.69 -8.68 -19.66
C ARG A 284 12.51 -9.10 -18.77
N SER A 285 11.29 -8.90 -19.24
CA SER A 285 10.07 -9.24 -18.51
C SER A 285 9.75 -10.71 -18.71
N MET A 286 9.37 -11.42 -17.66
CA MET A 286 8.84 -12.80 -17.80
C MET A 286 7.56 -12.86 -18.65
N ALA A 287 6.93 -11.71 -18.89
CA ALA A 287 5.75 -11.62 -19.75
C ALA A 287 6.08 -11.51 -21.25
N SER A 288 7.35 -11.35 -21.65
CA SER A 288 7.72 -11.24 -23.08
C SER A 288 7.56 -12.52 -23.86
N ASP A 289 7.67 -13.66 -23.17
CA ASP A 289 7.61 -14.98 -23.79
C ASP A 289 6.16 -15.45 -23.99
N ILE A 290 5.18 -14.62 -23.66
CA ILE A 290 3.76 -14.97 -23.72
C ILE A 290 3.21 -14.68 -25.10
N ASP A 291 2.77 -15.74 -25.75
CA ASP A 291 1.94 -15.68 -26.94
C ASP A 291 0.46 -15.92 -26.61
N SER A 292 -0.41 -15.78 -27.62
CA SER A 292 -1.84 -16.05 -27.48
C SER A 292 -2.15 -17.47 -27.01
N ASN A 293 -1.26 -18.42 -27.30
CA ASN A 293 -1.43 -19.83 -26.99
C ASN A 293 -1.07 -20.14 -25.53
N SER A 294 -0.18 -19.34 -24.94
CA SER A 294 0.30 -19.47 -23.56
C SER A 294 -0.74 -19.04 -22.53
N LEU A 295 -1.71 -18.19 -22.90
CA LEU A 295 -2.76 -17.74 -21.97
C LEU A 295 -3.60 -18.88 -21.40
N SER A 296 -3.87 -19.92 -22.19
CA SER A 296 -4.72 -21.06 -21.79
C SER A 296 -4.07 -21.90 -20.68
N GLY A 297 -2.75 -21.80 -20.52
CA GLY A 297 -1.99 -22.49 -19.46
C GLY A 297 -1.81 -21.65 -18.19
N LEU A 298 -2.22 -20.39 -18.17
CA LEU A 298 -2.05 -19.51 -17.01
C LEU A 298 -3.13 -19.78 -15.96
N GLU A 299 -2.71 -19.80 -14.70
CA GLU A 299 -3.64 -19.89 -13.57
C GLU A 299 -4.38 -18.56 -13.41
N ILE A 300 -5.70 -18.61 -13.51
CA ILE A 300 -6.57 -17.42 -13.38
C ILE A 300 -6.56 -16.99 -11.91
N ALA A 301 -6.17 -15.74 -11.67
CA ALA A 301 -6.18 -15.12 -10.35
C ALA A 301 -7.61 -14.92 -9.83
N THR A 302 -7.83 -15.33 -8.58
CA THR A 302 -9.07 -15.03 -7.85
C THR A 302 -9.12 -13.56 -7.43
N ASN A 303 -10.30 -13.06 -7.03
CA ASN A 303 -10.43 -11.71 -6.50
C ASN A 303 -9.56 -11.51 -5.24
N ARG A 304 -9.44 -12.54 -4.39
CA ARG A 304 -8.51 -12.53 -3.26
C ARG A 304 -7.05 -12.43 -3.70
N ASP A 305 -6.66 -13.12 -4.78
CA ASP A 305 -5.30 -13.04 -5.31
C ASP A 305 -5.00 -11.64 -5.86
N ILE A 306 -5.95 -11.03 -6.58
CA ILE A 306 -5.81 -9.66 -7.10
C ILE A 306 -5.60 -8.67 -5.94
N ILE A 307 -6.40 -8.77 -4.87
CA ILE A 307 -6.23 -7.96 -3.66
C ILE A 307 -4.87 -8.24 -3.01
N GLY A 308 -4.47 -9.52 -2.92
CA GLY A 308 -3.18 -9.93 -2.39
C GLY A 308 -2.00 -9.34 -3.18
N ILE A 309 -2.07 -9.32 -4.52
CA ILE A 309 -1.06 -8.71 -5.38
C ILE A 309 -0.97 -7.20 -5.11
N ALA A 310 -2.10 -6.51 -5.00
CA ALA A 310 -2.12 -5.08 -4.70
C ALA A 310 -1.50 -4.78 -3.31
N LEU A 311 -1.81 -5.59 -2.29
CA LEU A 311 -1.26 -5.45 -0.96
C LEU A 311 0.24 -5.77 -0.89
N ALA A 312 0.71 -6.79 -1.61
CA ALA A 312 2.15 -7.11 -1.71
C ALA A 312 2.93 -5.97 -2.36
N ASN A 313 2.35 -5.32 -3.37
CA ASN A 313 2.94 -4.13 -3.98
C ASN A 313 2.99 -2.95 -3.00
N LEU A 314 1.92 -2.70 -2.23
CA LEU A 314 1.91 -1.68 -1.18
C LEU A 314 2.98 -1.96 -0.11
N MET A 315 3.06 -3.19 0.40
CA MET A 315 4.08 -3.60 1.37
C MET A 315 5.49 -3.32 0.86
N ARG A 316 5.78 -3.69 -0.40
CA ARG A 316 7.09 -3.49 -1.04
C ARG A 316 7.42 -2.01 -1.22
N ILE A 317 6.47 -1.19 -1.67
CA ILE A 317 6.66 0.25 -1.85
C ILE A 317 6.96 0.92 -0.51
N HIS A 318 6.18 0.60 0.52
CA HIS A 318 6.34 1.16 1.85
C HIS A 318 7.64 0.70 2.51
N TRP A 319 8.05 -0.56 2.35
CA TRP A 319 9.36 -1.04 2.78
C TRP A 319 10.50 -0.27 2.10
N LYS A 320 10.47 -0.16 0.76
CA LYS A 320 11.48 0.57 -0.02
C LYS A 320 11.56 2.04 0.39
N ARG A 321 10.42 2.64 0.74
CA ARG A 321 10.37 3.99 1.29
C ARG A 321 10.97 4.02 2.69
N ALA A 322 10.61 3.10 3.57
CA ALA A 322 11.16 3.02 4.91
C ALA A 322 12.69 2.90 4.91
N SER A 323 13.24 2.08 4.01
CA SER A 323 14.66 1.80 3.87
C SER A 323 15.42 2.73 2.93
N ARG A 324 14.81 3.82 2.44
CA ARG A 324 15.42 4.72 1.45
C ARG A 324 16.80 5.27 1.84
N ALA A 325 17.06 5.44 3.14
CA ALA A 325 18.35 5.91 3.65
C ALA A 325 19.43 4.81 3.69
N ASN A 326 19.04 3.53 3.61
CA ASN A 326 19.91 2.36 3.71
C ASN A 326 19.83 1.54 2.42
N HIS A 327 20.49 2.03 1.37
CA HIS A 327 20.56 1.33 0.09
C HIS A 327 21.09 -0.11 0.27
N GLY A 328 20.40 -1.09 -0.31
CA GLY A 328 20.79 -2.50 -0.22
C GLY A 328 20.31 -3.23 1.03
N LEU A 329 19.63 -2.55 1.97
CA LEU A 329 19.00 -3.23 3.11
C LEU A 329 17.86 -4.13 2.63
N MET A 330 18.05 -5.45 2.74
CA MET A 330 17.02 -6.43 2.46
C MET A 330 16.21 -6.72 3.73
N LEU A 331 14.93 -7.03 3.55
CA LEU A 331 14.04 -7.34 4.68
C LEU A 331 14.57 -8.52 5.52
N THR A 332 15.10 -9.55 4.85
CA THR A 332 15.65 -10.76 5.48
C THR A 332 17.14 -10.67 5.78
N SER A 333 17.79 -9.50 5.62
CA SER A 333 19.23 -9.33 5.90
C SER A 333 19.68 -9.90 7.27
N PRO A 334 18.93 -9.74 8.38
CA PRO A 334 19.33 -10.25 9.69
C PRO A 334 19.28 -11.78 9.82
N LEU A 335 18.59 -12.47 8.91
CA LEU A 335 18.50 -13.95 8.88
C LEU A 335 19.72 -14.58 8.21
N ARG A 336 20.49 -13.80 7.44
CA ARG A 336 21.70 -14.32 6.79
C ARG A 336 22.81 -14.43 7.84
N SER A 337 23.36 -15.63 7.97
CA SER A 337 24.59 -15.85 8.74
C SER A 337 25.68 -14.94 8.16
N VAL A 338 26.24 -14.07 9.00
CA VAL A 338 27.45 -13.32 8.63
C VAL A 338 28.58 -14.34 8.60
N GLY A 339 28.82 -14.92 7.43
CA GLY A 339 30.08 -15.58 7.16
C GLY A 339 31.20 -14.59 7.48
N ASN A 340 32.09 -14.99 8.39
CA ASN A 340 33.25 -14.26 8.86
C ASN A 340 33.84 -13.36 7.76
N SER A 341 33.46 -12.09 7.75
CA SER A 341 34.20 -11.06 7.05
C SER A 341 34.71 -10.13 8.14
N ASP A 342 36.00 -10.27 8.40
CA ASP A 342 36.83 -9.29 9.09
C ASP A 342 36.79 -7.99 8.29
N GLU A 343 35.67 -7.28 8.30
CA GLU A 343 35.61 -5.90 7.86
C GLU A 343 35.22 -5.02 9.03
N LYS A 344 36.20 -4.21 9.41
CA LYS A 344 36.13 -3.10 10.36
C LYS A 344 34.85 -2.29 10.17
N PHE A 345 33.77 -2.68 10.85
CA PHE A 345 32.69 -1.76 11.17
C PHE A 345 33.28 -0.75 12.16
N LYS A 346 33.76 0.38 11.61
CA LYS A 346 34.07 1.56 12.40
C LYS A 346 32.87 1.82 13.29
N LYS A 347 33.11 1.92 14.60
CA LYS A 347 32.19 2.48 15.60
C LYS A 347 31.85 3.90 15.18
N THR A 348 30.88 4.03 14.28
CA THR A 348 30.15 5.27 14.10
C THR A 348 29.00 5.14 15.08
N ASP A 349 28.94 6.05 16.05
CA ASP A 349 27.93 6.07 17.11
C ASP A 349 26.52 5.88 16.54
N ALA A 350 26.02 4.65 16.61
CA ALA A 350 24.74 4.22 16.03
C ALA A 350 23.54 4.64 16.90
N SER A 351 23.57 5.85 17.47
CA SER A 351 22.67 6.24 18.57
C SER A 351 21.68 7.37 18.28
N SER A 352 21.51 7.84 17.03
CA SER A 352 20.50 8.90 16.80
C SER A 352 19.73 8.91 15.47
N VAL A 353 20.13 8.15 14.44
CA VAL A 353 19.39 8.12 13.17
C VAL A 353 18.56 6.83 13.10
N PRO A 354 17.22 6.90 13.00
CA PRO A 354 16.41 5.71 12.86
C PRO A 354 16.77 4.98 11.57
N LEU A 355 17.05 3.67 11.69
CA LEU A 355 17.42 2.78 10.56
C LEU A 355 16.35 2.80 9.46
N LEU A 356 15.09 3.05 9.81
CA LEU A 356 13.98 3.10 8.87
C LEU A 356 13.07 4.28 9.19
N ARG A 357 12.40 4.83 8.17
CA ARG A 357 11.36 5.86 8.38
C ARG A 357 10.15 5.22 9.08
N PRO A 358 9.79 5.65 10.31
CA PRO A 358 8.77 4.95 11.11
C PRO A 358 7.39 4.91 10.46
N GLN A 359 6.97 6.00 9.82
CA GLN A 359 5.67 6.09 9.17
C GLN A 359 5.54 5.11 8.00
N ASP A 360 6.53 5.06 7.11
CA ASP A 360 6.52 4.14 5.97
C ASP A 360 6.66 2.67 6.45
N LEU A 361 7.46 2.41 7.48
CA LEU A 361 7.56 1.07 8.09
C LEU A 361 6.20 0.62 8.66
N ARG A 362 5.48 1.52 9.35
CA ARG A 362 4.16 1.21 9.89
C ARG A 362 3.18 0.83 8.80
N LEU A 363 3.16 1.55 7.68
CA LEU A 363 2.32 1.23 6.52
C LEU A 363 2.69 -0.13 5.90
N ALA A 364 3.98 -0.47 5.84
CA ALA A 364 4.43 -1.78 5.38
C ALA A 364 3.95 -2.91 6.30
N ILE A 365 4.06 -2.74 7.62
CA ILE A 365 3.55 -3.67 8.64
C ILE A 365 2.04 -3.85 8.45
N THR A 366 1.28 -2.75 8.34
CA THR A 366 -0.17 -2.79 8.16
C THR A 366 -0.57 -3.52 6.87
N ALA A 367 0.13 -3.31 5.76
CA ALA A 367 -0.10 -4.06 4.51
C ALA A 367 0.19 -5.56 4.67
N SER A 368 1.29 -5.93 5.36
CA SER A 368 1.63 -7.34 5.62
C SER A 368 0.62 -8.04 6.54
N GLN A 369 0.02 -7.35 7.50
CA GLN A 369 -1.06 -7.90 8.31
C GLN A 369 -2.28 -8.24 7.45
N ARG A 370 -2.66 -7.38 6.51
CA ARG A 370 -3.79 -7.64 5.59
C ARG A 370 -3.51 -8.84 4.68
N LEU A 371 -2.26 -8.98 4.23
CA LEU A 371 -1.81 -10.17 3.50
C LEU A 371 -1.94 -11.45 4.33
N LEU A 372 -1.59 -11.41 5.62
CA LEU A 372 -1.75 -12.56 6.52
C LEU A 372 -3.22 -12.91 6.80
N ILE A 373 -4.14 -11.94 6.76
CA ILE A 373 -5.58 -12.21 6.82
C ILE A 373 -6.03 -12.99 5.56
N LEU A 374 -5.50 -12.63 4.39
CA LEU A 374 -5.81 -13.34 3.12
C LEU A 374 -5.14 -14.72 3.06
N GLN A 375 -3.91 -14.84 3.54
CA GLN A 375 -3.06 -16.03 3.39
C GLN A 375 -2.40 -16.43 4.72
N PRO A 376 -3.18 -16.96 5.69
CA PRO A 376 -2.69 -17.21 7.04
C PRO A 376 -1.66 -18.36 7.14
N HIS A 377 -1.55 -19.20 6.11
CA HIS A 377 -0.62 -20.34 6.06
C HIS A 377 0.63 -20.05 5.22
N ASN A 378 0.76 -18.84 4.65
CA ASN A 378 1.93 -18.48 3.86
C ASN A 378 3.08 -18.09 4.80
N TRP A 379 3.99 -19.04 5.04
CA TRP A 379 5.13 -18.84 5.95
C TRP A 379 6.03 -17.69 5.49
N ALA A 380 6.24 -17.49 4.18
CA ALA A 380 7.10 -16.41 3.69
C ALA A 380 6.53 -15.02 4.02
N LEU A 381 5.22 -14.85 3.88
CA LEU A 381 4.53 -13.62 4.30
C LEU A 381 4.61 -13.41 5.82
N ARG A 382 4.49 -14.49 6.60
CA ARG A 382 4.58 -14.41 8.07
C ARG A 382 5.99 -14.08 8.53
N ARG A 383 7.01 -14.68 7.91
CA ARG A 383 8.41 -14.31 8.09
C ARG A 383 8.62 -12.83 7.84
N ASP A 384 8.20 -12.35 6.67
CA ASP A 384 8.41 -10.97 6.27
C ASP A 384 7.70 -9.99 7.23
N HIS A 385 6.50 -10.35 7.71
CA HIS A 385 5.79 -9.60 8.77
C HIS A 385 6.59 -9.55 10.08
N GLY A 386 7.04 -10.70 10.57
CA GLY A 386 7.86 -10.79 11.79
C GLY A 386 9.17 -10.02 11.68
N MET A 387 9.81 -10.01 10.51
CA MET A 387 10.99 -9.22 10.25
C MET A 387 10.71 -7.70 10.29
N MET A 388 9.56 -7.24 9.78
CA MET A 388 9.19 -5.83 9.88
C MET A 388 8.91 -5.41 11.33
N LEU A 389 8.32 -6.29 12.16
CA LEU A 389 8.15 -6.07 13.60
C LEU A 389 9.49 -6.00 14.34
N TYR A 390 10.45 -6.85 13.96
CA TYR A 390 11.82 -6.75 14.48
C TYR A 390 12.43 -5.38 14.20
N TYR A 391 12.28 -4.87 12.98
CA TYR A 391 12.79 -3.55 12.61
C TYR A 391 12.04 -2.40 13.30
N SER A 392 10.76 -2.56 13.63
CA SER A 392 10.01 -1.58 14.45
C SER A 392 10.32 -1.67 15.94
N ARG A 393 11.13 -2.66 16.36
CA ARG A 393 11.51 -2.98 17.75
C ARG A 393 10.35 -3.52 18.59
N GLU A 394 9.31 -4.01 17.94
CA GLU A 394 8.20 -4.78 18.54
C GLU A 394 8.67 -6.23 18.72
N TYR A 395 9.66 -6.45 19.59
CA TYR A 395 10.35 -7.74 19.72
C TYR A 395 9.46 -8.86 20.26
N GLU A 396 8.45 -8.52 21.06
CA GLU A 396 7.52 -9.51 21.60
C GLU A 396 6.64 -10.09 20.49
N GLU A 397 6.04 -9.20 19.70
CA GLU A 397 5.23 -9.54 18.54
C GLU A 397 6.07 -10.22 17.45
N ALA A 398 7.31 -9.76 17.22
CA ALA A 398 8.23 -10.38 16.27
C ALA A 398 8.56 -11.82 16.66
N VAL A 399 8.86 -12.09 17.94
CA VAL A 399 9.11 -13.44 18.45
C VAL A 399 7.89 -14.33 18.24
N GLN A 400 6.69 -13.82 18.56
CA GLN A 400 5.45 -14.58 18.39
C GLN A 400 5.22 -14.95 16.92
N GLU A 401 5.28 -13.98 16.01
CA GLU A 401 5.03 -14.21 14.59
C GLU A 401 6.08 -15.11 13.95
N LEU A 402 7.36 -14.94 14.28
CA LEU A 402 8.43 -15.80 13.74
C LEU A 402 8.39 -17.21 14.33
N SER A 403 7.99 -17.37 15.59
CA SER A 403 7.75 -18.70 16.18
C SER A 403 6.63 -19.44 15.47
N ILE A 404 5.52 -18.75 15.18
CA ILE A 404 4.42 -19.32 14.39
C ILE A 404 4.88 -19.61 12.95
N CYS A 405 5.73 -18.75 12.37
CA CYS A 405 6.28 -18.94 11.04
C CYS A 405 7.03 -20.27 10.90
N MET A 406 7.86 -20.63 11.90
CA MET A 406 8.62 -21.89 11.88
C MET A 406 7.72 -23.12 11.76
N ALA A 407 6.51 -23.10 12.35
CA ALA A 407 5.57 -24.20 12.26
C ALA A 407 5.03 -24.46 10.84
N PHE A 408 5.13 -23.48 9.93
CA PHE A 408 4.68 -23.59 8.53
C PHE A 408 5.84 -23.58 7.52
N ALA A 409 7.07 -23.32 7.97
CA ALA A 409 8.23 -23.21 7.11
C ALA A 409 8.82 -24.60 6.80
N PRO A 410 9.49 -24.76 5.64
CA PRO A 410 10.36 -25.92 5.39
C PRO A 410 11.45 -26.03 6.47
N GLU A 411 11.91 -27.25 6.77
CA GLU A 411 12.88 -27.53 7.83
C GLU A 411 14.14 -26.65 7.73
N GLU A 412 14.72 -26.52 6.53
CA GLU A 412 15.91 -25.69 6.27
C GLU A 412 15.71 -24.21 6.63
N GLU A 413 14.53 -23.66 6.36
CA GLU A 413 14.21 -22.26 6.68
C GLU A 413 13.84 -22.10 8.15
N ALA A 414 13.25 -23.13 8.77
CA ALA A 414 12.92 -23.16 10.18
C ALA A 414 14.18 -23.13 11.07
N GLU A 415 15.24 -23.87 10.71
CA GLU A 415 16.52 -23.85 11.42
C GLU A 415 17.16 -22.44 11.44
N VAL A 416 17.12 -21.74 10.29
CA VAL A 416 17.62 -20.35 10.19
C VAL A 416 16.80 -19.40 11.07
N LEU A 417 15.48 -19.59 11.09
CA LEU A 417 14.57 -18.79 11.91
C LEU A 417 14.76 -19.07 13.41
N GLU A 418 15.01 -20.32 13.81
CA GLU A 418 15.19 -20.71 15.21
C GLU A 418 16.36 -19.96 15.85
N ALA A 419 17.53 -20.00 15.21
CA ALA A 419 18.71 -19.28 15.68
C ALA A 419 18.47 -17.76 15.79
N PHE A 420 17.66 -17.20 14.88
CA PHE A 420 17.31 -15.79 14.93
C PHE A 420 16.28 -15.46 16.03
N VAL A 421 15.31 -16.33 16.27
CA VAL A 421 14.31 -16.19 17.34
C VAL A 421 14.96 -16.25 18.72
N GLU A 422 15.95 -17.13 18.93
CA GLU A 422 16.75 -17.15 20.16
C GLU A 422 17.45 -15.80 20.42
N LYS A 423 18.08 -15.24 19.37
CA LYS A 423 18.71 -13.92 19.44
C LYS A 423 17.69 -12.82 19.76
N LEU A 424 16.49 -12.88 19.18
CA LEU A 424 15.40 -11.96 19.45
C LEU A 424 14.92 -12.03 20.91
N HIS A 425 14.84 -13.23 21.49
CA HIS A 425 14.51 -13.41 22.91
C HIS A 425 15.52 -12.67 23.81
N LEU A 426 16.81 -12.74 23.50
CA LEU A 426 17.84 -12.00 24.24
C LEU A 426 17.64 -10.48 24.12
N LEU A 427 17.34 -9.96 22.93
CA LEU A 427 17.05 -8.53 22.71
C LEU A 427 15.82 -8.05 23.48
N ARG A 428 14.77 -8.89 23.56
CA ARG A 428 13.57 -8.62 24.35
C ARG A 428 13.92 -8.46 25.84
N VAL A 429 14.73 -9.36 26.39
CA VAL A 429 15.16 -9.29 27.80
C VAL A 429 16.00 -8.04 28.05
N GLU A 430 16.96 -7.72 27.18
CA GLU A 430 17.81 -6.54 27.31
C GLU A 430 16.99 -5.23 27.30
N SER A 431 16.00 -5.13 26.40
CA SER A 431 15.11 -3.96 26.32
C SER A 431 14.30 -3.77 27.61
N SER A 432 13.88 -4.87 28.23
CA SER A 432 13.14 -4.87 29.50
C SER A 432 14.01 -4.37 30.66
N TRP A 433 15.28 -4.78 30.72
CA TRP A 433 16.24 -4.31 31.73
C TRP A 433 16.55 -2.82 31.60
N LYS A 434 16.73 -2.31 30.37
CA LYS A 434 16.95 -0.88 30.11
C LYS A 434 15.76 -0.02 30.55
N ASN A 435 14.53 -0.53 30.43
CA ASN A 435 13.33 0.15 30.90
C ASN A 435 13.22 0.15 32.43
N LEU A 436 13.64 -0.92 33.09
CA LEU A 436 13.66 -1.01 34.55
C LEU A 436 14.69 -0.04 35.16
N GLY A 437 15.87 0.06 34.57
CA GLY A 437 16.92 1.00 35.00
C GLY A 437 16.53 2.49 34.85
N ARG A 438 15.66 2.84 33.89
CA ARG A 438 15.13 4.22 33.76
C ARG A 438 14.07 4.57 34.81
N LYS A 439 13.28 3.60 35.27
CA LYS A 439 12.33 3.80 36.39
C LYS A 439 13.01 3.84 37.76
N GLY A 440 14.26 3.36 37.86
CA GLY A 440 15.04 3.26 39.09
C GLY A 440 15.77 4.53 39.56
N ARG A 441 15.53 5.72 38.98
CA ARG A 441 15.96 6.97 39.62
C ARG A 441 15.06 7.24 40.83
N LEU A 442 15.34 6.52 41.91
CA LEU A 442 14.88 6.80 43.26
C LEU A 442 15.22 8.26 43.57
N THR A 443 14.19 9.08 43.76
CA THR A 443 14.32 10.32 44.54
C THR A 443 14.74 9.93 45.94
N VAL A 444 16.03 10.05 46.22
CA VAL A 444 16.54 10.07 47.59
C VAL A 444 16.11 11.42 48.15
N THR A 445 15.08 11.40 48.99
CA THR A 445 14.71 12.49 49.90
C THR A 445 15.69 12.62 51.04
#